data_AF-C4RBV8-F1
#
_entry.id   AF-C4RBV8-F1
#
_cell.length_a   1.000
_cell.length_b   1.000
_cell.length_c   1.000
_cell.angle_alpha   90.00
_cell.angle_beta   90.00
_cell.angle_gamma   90.00
#
_symmetry.space_group_name_H-M   'P 1'
#
loop_
_entity.id
_entity.type
_entity.pdbx_description
1 polymer ?
#
loop_
_entity_poly.entity_id
_entity_poly.type
_entity_poly.pdbx_seq_one_letter_code
_entity_poly.pdbx_strand_id
1 'polypeptide(L)'
;MSLPPLVEPAAELTVDEIRRYSRHLIIPDVGVEGQKRLKNARVLCVGAGGLGSPALMYLAAAGVGTLGIIDFDTVDESNLQRQIIHGVSDIGRSKAESAAASIREINPLVNVEIHNTALDRDNVREIFSTYDLIVDGTDNFATRYMVNDAAVLLGKPYVWGSIYRFDGQASVFWAEHGPCYRCLYPEPPPPGMVPSCAEGGVLGVLCASIGSIQVNEAIKLLAGIGEPLVGRLMVYDALEMSYRKIKVRKDPNCVLCGENPTVTDLLEDYEDFCGAVSEEAQEAVVDATITAAELKEWQDAGKDIFLVDVREPAEYEIVRIPGATLIPKGEIISGEALAKLPQDKQIVLHCKSGVRSAEALAALKAAGFRDAVHVQGGVLSWIKQIDPSLPAY
;
A
#
# COMPACT_ATOMS: atom_id res chain seq x y z
N MET A 1 -27.75 5.53 9.51
CA MET A 1 -28.10 4.63 10.64
C MET A 1 -26.85 4.46 11.47
N SER A 2 -26.89 4.74 12.77
CA SER A 2 -25.74 4.51 13.64
C SER A 2 -25.55 3.01 13.84
N LEU A 3 -24.30 2.56 13.77
CA LEU A 3 -23.92 1.19 14.06
C LEU A 3 -23.69 1.06 15.58
N PRO A 4 -23.91 -0.14 16.16
CA PRO A 4 -23.53 -0.38 17.55
C PRO A 4 -22.00 -0.22 17.72
N PRO A 5 -21.52 0.07 18.94
CA PRO A 5 -20.10 0.03 19.24
C PRO A 5 -19.53 -1.37 19.00
N LEU A 6 -18.29 -1.44 18.51
CA LEU A 6 -17.60 -2.72 18.32
C LEU A 6 -17.16 -3.40 19.62
N VAL A 7 -16.92 -2.61 20.66
CA VAL A 7 -16.27 -3.08 21.88
C VAL A 7 -17.04 -2.59 23.09
N GLU A 8 -17.20 -3.47 24.08
CA GLU A 8 -17.74 -3.12 25.39
C GLU A 8 -16.79 -2.17 26.14
N PRO A 9 -17.30 -1.27 26.99
CA PRO A 9 -16.47 -0.36 27.77
C PRO A 9 -15.60 -1.13 28.78
N ALA A 10 -14.35 -0.70 28.95
CA ALA A 10 -13.54 -1.10 30.10
C ALA A 10 -14.22 -0.72 31.44
N ALA A 11 -13.95 -1.47 32.50
CA ALA A 11 -14.56 -1.25 33.82
C ALA A 11 -14.34 0.19 34.32
N GLU A 12 -13.11 0.69 34.25
CA GLU A 12 -12.74 2.02 34.73
C GLU A 12 -11.57 2.65 33.95
N LEU A 13 -11.46 3.97 34.08
CA LEU A 13 -10.29 4.75 33.69
C LEU A 13 -9.51 5.10 34.96
N THR A 14 -8.21 4.89 34.93
CA THR A 14 -7.27 5.34 35.97
C THR A 14 -7.17 6.86 35.99
N VAL A 15 -6.62 7.41 37.06
CA VAL A 15 -6.41 8.86 37.19
C VAL A 15 -5.53 9.42 36.06
N ASP A 16 -4.49 8.69 35.66
CA ASP A 16 -3.59 9.11 34.59
C ASP A 16 -4.28 9.08 33.21
N GLU A 17 -5.13 8.08 32.97
CA GLU A 17 -5.97 8.02 31.76
C GLU A 17 -6.97 9.18 31.73
N ILE A 18 -7.65 9.47 32.85
CA ILE A 18 -8.57 10.61 32.94
C ILE A 18 -7.85 11.92 32.66
N ARG A 19 -6.64 12.10 33.21
CA ARG A 19 -5.82 13.30 32.97
C ARG A 19 -5.43 13.42 31.49
N ARG A 20 -4.88 12.35 30.91
CA ARG A 20 -4.41 12.32 29.52
C ARG A 20 -5.54 12.55 28.52
N TYR A 21 -6.67 11.86 28.69
CA TYR A 21 -7.80 11.91 27.76
C TYR A 21 -8.86 12.96 28.13
N SER A 22 -8.59 13.85 29.08
CA SER A 22 -9.55 14.85 29.59
C SER A 22 -10.28 15.65 28.49
N ARG A 23 -9.63 15.89 27.36
CA ARG A 23 -10.24 16.58 26.20
C ARG A 23 -11.23 15.72 25.42
N HIS A 24 -11.09 14.40 25.43
CA HIS A 24 -12.09 13.48 24.88
C HIS A 24 -13.28 13.33 25.82
N LEU A 25 -13.03 13.24 27.13
CA LEU A 25 -14.07 12.98 28.13
C LEU A 25 -15.15 14.08 28.18
N ILE A 26 -14.82 15.29 27.76
CA ILE A 26 -15.75 16.43 27.73
C ILE A 26 -16.56 16.51 26.42
N ILE A 27 -16.21 15.73 25.39
CA ILE A 27 -16.96 15.67 24.14
C ILE A 27 -18.21 14.83 24.39
N PRO A 28 -19.43 15.38 24.28
CA PRO A 28 -20.65 14.66 24.67
C PRO A 28 -20.83 13.31 23.96
N ASP A 29 -20.48 13.24 22.67
CA ASP A 29 -20.60 12.00 21.90
C ASP A 29 -19.56 10.94 22.29
N VAL A 30 -18.36 11.34 22.74
CA VAL A 30 -17.31 10.39 23.16
C VAL A 30 -17.49 10.06 24.64
N GLY A 31 -17.36 11.07 25.50
CA GLY A 31 -17.52 10.94 26.95
C GLY A 31 -16.57 9.92 27.60
N VAL A 32 -16.87 9.59 28.85
CA VAL A 32 -16.14 8.55 29.61
C VAL A 32 -16.38 7.17 29.00
N GLU A 33 -17.60 6.91 28.56
CA GLU A 33 -18.00 5.63 27.99
C GLU A 33 -17.24 5.31 26.69
N GLY A 34 -17.19 6.24 25.74
CA GLY A 34 -16.44 6.06 24.49
C GLY A 34 -14.94 5.89 24.75
N GLN A 35 -14.36 6.65 25.68
CA GLN A 35 -12.94 6.47 26.02
C GLN A 35 -12.67 5.10 26.68
N LYS A 36 -13.59 4.58 27.49
CA LYS A 36 -13.51 3.21 28.04
C LYS A 36 -13.56 2.15 26.94
N ARG A 37 -14.34 2.37 25.87
CA ARG A 37 -14.37 1.47 24.70
C ARG A 37 -13.06 1.52 23.93
N LEU A 38 -12.52 2.71 23.69
CA LEU A 38 -11.19 2.87 23.10
C LEU A 38 -10.13 2.13 23.91
N LYS A 39 -10.13 2.30 25.24
CA LYS A 39 -9.22 1.58 26.15
C LYS A 39 -9.37 0.05 26.08
N ASN A 40 -10.57 -0.47 25.85
CA ASN A 40 -10.79 -1.92 25.77
C ASN A 40 -10.51 -2.49 24.37
N ALA A 41 -10.44 -1.63 23.36
CA ALA A 41 -10.32 -2.03 21.96
C ALA A 41 -8.93 -2.54 21.59
N ARG A 42 -8.92 -3.49 20.66
CA ARG A 42 -7.74 -4.06 20.01
C ARG A 42 -7.81 -3.77 18.50
N VAL A 43 -6.90 -2.96 17.98
CA VAL A 43 -6.86 -2.58 16.56
C VAL A 43 -5.59 -3.11 15.91
N LEU A 44 -5.72 -3.80 14.78
CA LEU A 44 -4.58 -4.20 13.94
C LEU A 44 -4.38 -3.17 12.82
N CYS A 45 -3.16 -2.65 12.70
CA CYS A 45 -2.74 -1.89 11.52
C CYS A 45 -1.89 -2.77 10.61
N VAL A 46 -2.34 -2.98 9.38
CA VAL A 46 -1.60 -3.76 8.37
C VAL A 46 -0.71 -2.83 7.57
N GLY A 47 0.59 -2.86 7.83
CA GLY A 47 1.58 -1.92 7.31
C GLY A 47 1.78 -0.71 8.22
N ALA A 48 3.04 -0.42 8.53
CA ALA A 48 3.51 0.75 9.26
C ALA A 48 4.08 1.83 8.31
N GLY A 49 3.77 1.73 7.02
CA GLY A 49 4.23 2.65 5.98
C GLY A 49 3.53 4.00 5.97
N GLY A 50 3.26 4.53 4.77
CA GLY A 50 2.75 5.90 4.58
C GLY A 50 1.44 6.15 5.31
N LEU A 51 0.40 5.37 5.01
CA LEU A 51 -0.92 5.45 5.67
C LEU A 51 -0.89 4.95 7.11
N GLY A 52 -0.15 3.86 7.36
CA GLY A 52 -0.01 3.26 8.68
C GLY A 52 0.62 4.20 9.71
N SER A 53 1.59 5.01 9.31
CA SER A 53 2.29 5.97 10.18
C SER A 53 1.33 6.91 10.93
N PRO A 54 0.59 7.82 10.27
CA PRO A 54 -0.35 8.69 10.96
C PRO A 54 -1.48 7.90 11.63
N ALA A 55 -1.89 6.75 11.07
CA ALA A 55 -2.94 5.94 11.66
C ALA A 55 -2.55 5.42 13.06
N LEU A 56 -1.41 4.76 13.16
CA LEU A 56 -0.85 4.25 14.41
C LEU A 56 -0.61 5.37 15.43
N MET A 57 -0.02 6.49 15.00
CA MET A 57 0.25 7.63 15.88
C MET A 57 -1.03 8.21 16.50
N TYR A 58 -2.07 8.42 15.70
CA TYR A 58 -3.32 9.01 16.20
C TYR A 58 -4.19 7.99 16.94
N LEU A 59 -4.19 6.70 16.58
CA LEU A 59 -4.86 5.66 17.38
C LEU A 59 -4.20 5.53 18.76
N ALA A 60 -2.87 5.60 18.83
CA ALA A 60 -2.14 5.60 20.08
C ALA A 60 -2.48 6.84 20.93
N ALA A 61 -2.44 8.03 20.32
CA ALA A 61 -2.82 9.28 20.99
C ALA A 61 -4.28 9.26 21.48
N ALA A 62 -5.17 8.60 20.74
CA ALA A 62 -6.58 8.47 21.10
C ALA A 62 -6.83 7.51 22.27
N GLY A 63 -5.82 6.71 22.65
CA GLY A 63 -5.91 5.77 23.76
C GLY A 63 -6.61 4.47 23.40
N VAL A 64 -6.43 3.98 22.17
CA VAL A 64 -6.77 2.59 21.83
C VAL A 64 -5.94 1.65 22.70
N GLY A 65 -6.60 0.72 23.40
CA GLY A 65 -5.97 -0.12 24.42
C GLY A 65 -4.83 -0.99 23.93
N THR A 66 -5.05 -1.69 22.83
CA THR A 66 -4.01 -2.50 22.16
C THR A 66 -3.90 -2.14 20.69
N LEU A 67 -2.67 -1.89 20.24
CA LEU A 67 -2.33 -1.74 18.83
C LEU A 67 -1.45 -2.90 18.37
N GLY A 68 -1.98 -3.71 17.46
CA GLY A 68 -1.22 -4.66 16.67
C GLY A 68 -0.59 -3.96 15.47
N ILE A 69 0.69 -4.22 15.22
CA ILE A 69 1.40 -3.73 14.04
C ILE A 69 1.92 -4.93 13.27
N ILE A 70 1.51 -5.08 12.01
CA ILE A 70 2.11 -6.05 11.11
C ILE A 70 2.86 -5.33 10.00
N ASP A 71 4.16 -5.54 9.93
CA ASP A 71 5.03 -5.02 8.88
C ASP A 71 6.31 -5.88 8.87
N PHE A 72 6.78 -6.26 7.68
CA PHE A 72 7.97 -7.09 7.50
C PHE A 72 9.18 -6.32 6.97
N ASP A 73 8.95 -5.08 6.55
CA ASP A 73 9.94 -4.28 5.85
C ASP A 73 10.80 -3.49 6.86
N THR A 74 11.89 -2.93 6.35
CA THR A 74 12.83 -2.11 7.11
C THR A 74 12.67 -0.64 6.75
N VAL A 75 12.99 0.25 7.71
CA VAL A 75 12.94 1.69 7.48
C VAL A 75 14.01 2.08 6.46
N ASP A 76 13.58 2.74 5.39
CA ASP A 76 14.45 3.22 4.32
C ASP A 76 14.42 4.76 4.25
N GLU A 77 15.54 5.39 3.88
CA GLU A 77 15.64 6.85 3.81
C GLU A 77 14.62 7.46 2.84
N SER A 78 14.39 6.84 1.69
CA SER A 78 13.42 7.30 0.67
C SER A 78 11.97 7.31 1.19
N ASN A 79 11.71 6.57 2.27
CA ASN A 79 10.38 6.41 2.85
C ASN A 79 10.05 7.50 3.88
N LEU A 80 11.06 8.15 4.47
CA LEU A 80 10.90 9.12 5.57
C LEU A 80 10.09 10.36 5.18
N GLN A 81 10.02 10.72 3.90
CA GLN A 81 9.19 11.85 3.43
C GLN A 81 7.68 11.68 3.68
N ARG A 82 7.22 10.44 3.90
CA ARG A 82 5.81 10.12 4.12
C ARG A 82 5.54 9.22 5.33
N GLN A 83 6.55 8.50 5.83
CA GLN A 83 6.43 7.56 6.94
C GLN A 83 6.88 8.20 8.26
N ILE A 84 6.11 9.20 8.70
CA ILE A 84 6.48 10.10 9.79
C ILE A 84 6.53 9.45 11.18
N ILE A 85 6.14 8.18 11.32
CA ILE A 85 6.29 7.43 12.56
C ILE A 85 7.74 6.97 12.78
N HIS A 86 8.56 6.95 11.73
CA HIS A 86 9.96 6.54 11.76
C HIS A 86 10.90 7.75 11.75
N GLY A 87 12.07 7.61 12.37
CA GLY A 87 13.12 8.62 12.35
C GLY A 87 14.32 8.24 11.49
N VAL A 88 15.19 9.22 11.21
CA VAL A 88 16.49 9.00 10.56
C VAL A 88 17.35 7.98 11.33
N SER A 89 17.23 7.97 12.66
CA SER A 89 17.92 7.01 13.53
C SER A 89 17.42 5.57 13.40
N ASP A 90 16.27 5.35 12.76
CA ASP A 90 15.69 4.02 12.58
C ASP A 90 16.04 3.39 11.23
N ILE A 91 16.75 4.08 10.32
CA ILE A 91 17.11 3.52 9.01
C ILE A 91 17.79 2.14 9.16
N GLY A 92 17.28 1.14 8.45
CA GLY A 92 17.71 -0.26 8.50
C GLY A 92 17.07 -1.10 9.62
N ARG A 93 16.31 -0.50 10.54
CA ARG A 93 15.55 -1.20 11.58
C ARG A 93 14.22 -1.70 11.02
N SER A 94 13.64 -2.76 11.61
CA SER A 94 12.26 -3.19 11.30
C SER A 94 11.28 -2.02 11.48
N LYS A 95 10.40 -1.82 10.50
CA LYS A 95 9.33 -0.80 10.57
C LYS A 95 8.40 -1.07 11.75
N ALA A 96 8.03 -2.33 11.97
CA ALA A 96 7.13 -2.68 13.08
C ALA A 96 7.75 -2.33 14.45
N GLU A 97 9.06 -2.56 14.62
CA GLU A 97 9.76 -2.21 15.85
C GLU A 97 9.96 -0.70 16.04
N SER A 98 10.31 0.03 14.97
CA SER A 98 10.43 1.49 14.99
C SER A 98 9.08 2.14 15.32
N ALA A 99 8.01 1.71 14.64
CA ALA A 99 6.65 2.18 14.92
C ALA A 99 6.23 1.90 16.38
N ALA A 100 6.52 0.71 16.89
CA ALA A 100 6.22 0.37 18.27
C ALA A 100 6.99 1.22 19.28
N ALA A 101 8.23 1.61 19.00
CA ALA A 101 8.98 2.55 19.84
C ALA A 101 8.31 3.93 19.86
N SER A 102 7.95 4.47 18.69
CA SER A 102 7.25 5.75 18.57
C SER A 102 5.89 5.77 19.26
N ILE A 103 5.12 4.69 19.18
CA ILE A 103 3.83 4.57 19.88
C ILE A 103 4.01 4.63 21.40
N ARG A 104 5.04 3.97 21.96
CA ARG A 104 5.30 3.98 23.40
C ARG A 104 5.69 5.37 23.90
N GLU A 105 6.40 6.16 23.08
CA GLU A 105 6.69 7.57 23.38
C GLU A 105 5.44 8.45 23.33
N ILE A 106 4.57 8.24 22.32
CA ILE A 106 3.30 8.99 22.19
C ILE A 106 2.38 8.69 23.37
N ASN A 107 2.20 7.41 23.69
CA ASN A 107 1.29 6.99 24.75
C ASN A 107 1.74 5.67 25.40
N PRO A 108 2.41 5.72 26.57
CA PRO A 108 2.87 4.52 27.28
C PRO A 108 1.73 3.70 27.92
N LEU A 109 0.48 4.16 27.83
CA LEU A 109 -0.70 3.43 28.33
C LEU A 109 -1.24 2.42 27.31
N VAL A 110 -0.75 2.46 26.07
CA VAL A 110 -1.16 1.57 24.99
C VAL A 110 -0.30 0.32 24.99
N ASN A 111 -0.94 -0.85 24.97
CA ASN A 111 -0.25 -2.11 24.73
C ASN A 111 0.08 -2.24 23.24
N VAL A 112 1.32 -2.59 22.90
CA VAL A 112 1.76 -2.72 21.51
C VAL A 112 2.19 -4.15 21.24
N GLU A 113 1.57 -4.76 20.24
CA GLU A 113 1.85 -6.13 19.78
C GLU A 113 2.48 -6.06 18.39
N ILE A 114 3.63 -6.71 18.22
CA ILE A 114 4.43 -6.64 17.00
C ILE A 114 4.32 -7.99 16.27
N HIS A 115 3.91 -7.94 15.01
CA HIS A 115 3.93 -9.04 14.06
C HIS A 115 4.96 -8.72 12.97
N ASN A 116 6.22 -9.07 13.21
CA ASN A 116 7.31 -8.80 12.26
C ASN A 116 7.34 -9.89 11.16
N THR A 117 6.26 -9.97 10.38
CA THR A 117 6.05 -10.96 9.32
C THR A 117 5.26 -10.37 8.17
N ALA A 118 5.46 -10.91 6.97
CA ALA A 118 4.54 -10.66 5.87
C ALA A 118 3.21 -11.35 6.20
N LEU A 119 2.10 -10.68 5.88
CA LEU A 119 0.79 -11.31 5.99
C LEU A 119 0.67 -12.35 4.88
N ASP A 120 0.16 -13.53 5.20
CA ASP A 120 -0.07 -14.60 4.24
C ASP A 120 -1.33 -15.40 4.61
N ARG A 121 -1.65 -16.39 3.77
CA ARG A 121 -2.81 -17.27 3.96
C ARG A 121 -2.77 -18.05 5.28
N ASP A 122 -1.59 -18.43 5.73
CA ASP A 122 -1.38 -19.32 6.87
C ASP A 122 -1.50 -18.57 8.20
N ASN A 123 -1.05 -17.31 8.24
CA ASN A 123 -1.00 -16.51 9.47
C ASN A 123 -2.18 -15.53 9.62
N VAL A 124 -2.84 -15.10 8.54
CA VAL A 124 -3.83 -14.01 8.59
C VAL A 124 -5.01 -14.31 9.51
N ARG A 125 -5.50 -15.55 9.50
CA ARG A 125 -6.67 -15.96 10.30
C ARG A 125 -6.39 -15.89 11.80
N GLU A 126 -5.24 -16.42 12.21
CA GLU A 126 -4.82 -16.41 13.61
C GLU A 126 -4.66 -14.97 14.10
N ILE A 127 -3.91 -14.15 13.37
CA ILE A 127 -3.62 -12.76 13.74
C ILE A 127 -4.94 -11.96 13.83
N PHE A 128 -5.75 -11.95 12.78
CA PHE A 128 -6.97 -11.13 12.71
C PHE A 128 -8.02 -11.51 13.76
N SER A 129 -8.06 -12.78 14.18
CA SER A 129 -9.04 -13.26 15.16
C SER A 129 -8.95 -12.51 16.50
N THR A 130 -7.76 -12.04 16.85
CA THR A 130 -7.45 -11.40 18.14
C THR A 130 -7.73 -9.89 18.20
N TYR A 131 -8.15 -9.29 17.08
CA TYR A 131 -8.42 -7.85 16.97
C TYR A 131 -9.90 -7.57 16.66
N ASP A 132 -10.40 -6.43 17.12
CA ASP A 132 -11.79 -5.99 16.92
C ASP A 132 -11.97 -5.30 15.57
N LEU A 133 -10.92 -4.63 15.08
CA LEU A 133 -10.94 -3.77 13.91
C LEU A 133 -9.61 -3.87 13.16
N ILE A 134 -9.69 -3.90 11.82
CA ILE A 134 -8.53 -3.90 10.93
C ILE A 134 -8.42 -2.54 10.24
N VAL A 135 -7.24 -1.93 10.27
CA VAL A 135 -6.90 -0.68 9.56
C VAL A 135 -5.86 -0.99 8.48
N ASP A 136 -6.17 -0.64 7.23
CA ASP A 136 -5.29 -0.88 6.09
C ASP A 136 -4.24 0.22 5.90
N GLY A 137 -2.98 -0.08 6.18
CA GLY A 137 -1.84 0.77 5.84
C GLY A 137 -1.12 0.35 4.56
N THR A 138 -1.63 -0.63 3.81
CA THR A 138 -0.92 -1.28 2.70
C THR A 138 -1.03 -0.53 1.36
N ASP A 139 -0.06 -0.76 0.49
CA ASP A 139 0.09 -0.07 -0.80
C ASP A 139 0.11 -1.01 -2.02
N ASN A 140 -0.18 -2.31 -1.83
CA ASN A 140 -0.26 -3.30 -2.90
C ASN A 140 -1.64 -3.99 -2.96
N PHE A 141 -2.03 -4.44 -4.14
CA PHE A 141 -3.37 -5.02 -4.35
C PHE A 141 -3.54 -6.40 -3.73
N ALA A 142 -2.55 -7.28 -3.86
CA ALA A 142 -2.62 -8.65 -3.34
C ALA A 142 -2.95 -8.67 -1.84
N THR A 143 -2.24 -7.86 -1.06
CA THR A 143 -2.49 -7.72 0.38
C THR A 143 -3.87 -7.12 0.65
N ARG A 144 -4.31 -6.10 -0.11
CA ARG A 144 -5.65 -5.50 0.06
C ARG A 144 -6.79 -6.50 -0.14
N TYR A 145 -6.68 -7.35 -1.16
CA TYR A 145 -7.64 -8.42 -1.40
C TYR A 145 -7.62 -9.45 -0.28
N MET A 146 -6.43 -9.90 0.15
CA MET A 146 -6.30 -10.85 1.25
C MET A 146 -6.85 -10.30 2.57
N VAL A 147 -6.53 -9.05 2.92
CA VAL A 147 -7.03 -8.37 4.12
C VAL A 147 -8.55 -8.26 4.08
N ASN A 148 -9.12 -7.86 2.94
CA ASN A 148 -10.57 -7.84 2.77
C ASN A 148 -11.19 -9.22 2.95
N ASP A 149 -10.66 -10.24 2.28
CA ASP A 149 -11.24 -11.57 2.27
C ASP A 149 -11.19 -12.18 3.67
N ALA A 150 -10.06 -12.05 4.36
CA ALA A 150 -9.92 -12.46 5.76
C ALA A 150 -10.87 -11.69 6.68
N ALA A 151 -11.01 -10.38 6.52
CA ALA A 151 -11.93 -9.57 7.33
C ALA A 151 -13.38 -9.99 7.12
N VAL A 152 -13.81 -10.27 5.90
CA VAL A 152 -15.17 -10.77 5.63
C VAL A 152 -15.39 -12.15 6.24
N LEU A 153 -14.45 -13.09 6.04
CA LEU A 153 -14.56 -14.45 6.55
C LEU A 153 -14.57 -14.51 8.08
N LEU A 154 -13.96 -13.54 8.75
CA LEU A 154 -13.93 -13.42 10.22
C LEU A 154 -14.96 -12.44 10.79
N GLY A 155 -15.80 -11.84 9.94
CA GLY A 155 -16.80 -10.85 10.36
C GLY A 155 -16.22 -9.55 10.93
N LYS A 156 -14.99 -9.20 10.57
CA LYS A 156 -14.27 -8.03 11.08
C LYS A 156 -14.55 -6.79 10.22
N PRO A 157 -14.76 -5.62 10.83
CA PRO A 157 -14.76 -4.35 10.12
C PRO A 157 -13.36 -4.01 9.60
N TYR A 158 -13.33 -3.45 8.40
CA TYR A 158 -12.12 -3.14 7.65
C TYR A 158 -12.10 -1.67 7.24
N VAL A 159 -11.23 -0.89 7.86
CA VAL A 159 -11.03 0.55 7.57
C VAL A 159 -9.94 0.69 6.53
N TRP A 160 -10.35 1.03 5.32
CA TRP A 160 -9.49 1.04 4.16
C TRP A 160 -9.13 2.47 3.74
N GLY A 161 -7.88 2.63 3.29
CA GLY A 161 -7.36 3.85 2.69
C GLY A 161 -6.50 3.53 1.48
N SER A 162 -6.48 4.43 0.50
CA SER A 162 -5.54 4.36 -0.62
C SER A 162 -5.18 5.77 -1.07
N ILE A 163 -3.96 5.92 -1.58
CA ILE A 163 -3.43 7.20 -2.07
C ILE A 163 -2.68 6.95 -3.38
N TYR A 164 -2.74 7.90 -4.28
CA TYR A 164 -2.02 7.87 -5.54
C TYR A 164 -1.79 9.31 -6.01
N ARG A 165 -0.52 9.73 -6.15
CA ARG A 165 -0.14 11.10 -6.56
C ARG A 165 -0.78 12.19 -5.67
N PHE A 166 -1.89 12.78 -6.13
CA PHE A 166 -2.67 13.83 -5.47
C PHE A 166 -4.06 13.37 -5.03
N ASP A 167 -4.42 12.12 -5.34
CA ASP A 167 -5.71 11.53 -5.03
C ASP A 167 -5.61 10.66 -3.78
N GLY A 168 -6.66 10.72 -2.96
CA GLY A 168 -6.83 9.87 -1.79
C GLY A 168 -8.23 9.30 -1.72
N GLN A 169 -8.36 8.10 -1.17
CA GLN A 169 -9.62 7.41 -1.00
C GLN A 169 -9.70 6.77 0.38
N ALA A 170 -10.90 6.75 0.95
CA ALA A 170 -11.16 6.06 2.22
C ALA A 170 -12.58 5.50 2.25
N SER A 171 -12.74 4.35 2.91
CA SER A 171 -14.03 3.69 3.12
C SER A 171 -13.97 2.80 4.36
N VAL A 172 -15.13 2.37 4.85
CA VAL A 172 -15.25 1.25 5.79
C VAL A 172 -15.97 0.12 5.09
N PHE A 173 -15.35 -1.04 5.03
CA PHE A 173 -15.93 -2.27 4.52
C PHE A 173 -16.30 -3.18 5.70
N TRP A 174 -17.56 -3.61 5.74
CA TRP A 174 -18.06 -4.49 6.79
C TRP A 174 -19.27 -5.26 6.25
N ALA A 175 -19.04 -6.50 5.84
CA ALA A 175 -19.98 -7.28 5.03
C ALA A 175 -21.35 -7.54 5.70
N GLU A 176 -21.38 -7.55 7.04
CA GLU A 176 -22.61 -7.68 7.83
C GLU A 176 -23.52 -6.44 7.72
N HIS A 177 -22.93 -5.26 7.53
CA HIS A 177 -23.66 -3.98 7.54
C HIS A 177 -23.57 -3.20 6.21
N GLY A 178 -22.81 -3.70 5.23
CA GLY A 178 -22.57 -3.00 3.97
C GLY A 178 -21.72 -3.79 2.98
N PRO A 179 -21.17 -3.12 1.95
CA PRO A 179 -20.30 -3.75 0.96
C PRO A 179 -18.98 -4.23 1.58
N CYS A 180 -18.37 -5.23 0.95
CA CYS A 180 -16.94 -5.52 1.11
C CYS A 180 -16.11 -4.80 0.03
N TYR A 181 -14.78 -4.88 0.10
CA TYR A 181 -13.89 -4.29 -0.92
C TYR A 181 -14.19 -4.84 -2.31
N ARG A 182 -14.44 -6.15 -2.44
CA ARG A 182 -14.82 -6.80 -3.72
C ARG A 182 -16.14 -6.31 -4.31
N CYS A 183 -17.05 -5.72 -3.52
CA CYS A 183 -18.24 -5.08 -4.07
C CYS A 183 -17.91 -3.76 -4.79
N LEU A 184 -16.80 -3.11 -4.42
CA LEU A 184 -16.33 -1.88 -5.06
C LEU A 184 -15.35 -2.20 -6.20
N TYR A 185 -14.43 -3.14 -5.96
CA TYR A 185 -13.42 -3.60 -6.91
C TYR A 185 -13.49 -5.13 -7.01
N PRO A 186 -14.32 -5.68 -7.91
CA PRO A 186 -14.51 -7.13 -8.01
C PRO A 186 -13.24 -7.88 -8.42
N GLU A 187 -12.48 -7.28 -9.34
CA GLU A 187 -11.25 -7.81 -9.91
C GLU A 187 -10.13 -6.77 -9.79
N PRO A 188 -8.87 -7.21 -9.58
CA PRO A 188 -7.72 -6.34 -9.56
C PRO A 188 -7.54 -5.67 -10.92
N PRO A 189 -6.96 -4.46 -10.97
CA PRO A 189 -6.59 -3.87 -12.25
C PRO A 189 -5.53 -4.75 -12.95
N PRO A 190 -5.49 -4.76 -14.29
CA PRO A 190 -4.44 -5.46 -15.03
C PRO A 190 -3.03 -5.11 -14.54
N PRO A 191 -2.08 -6.07 -14.59
CA PRO A 191 -0.71 -5.84 -14.15
C PRO A 191 -0.08 -4.62 -14.81
N GLY A 192 0.62 -3.82 -13.99
CA GLY A 192 1.31 -2.64 -14.45
C GLY A 192 0.42 -1.44 -14.83
N MET A 193 -0.92 -1.53 -14.70
CA MET A 193 -1.85 -0.42 -14.98
C MET A 193 -1.85 0.65 -13.88
N VAL A 194 -1.73 0.23 -12.62
CA VAL A 194 -1.74 1.12 -11.46
C VAL A 194 -0.41 0.96 -10.71
N PRO A 195 0.46 1.99 -10.68
CA PRO A 195 1.74 1.89 -10.00
C PRO A 195 1.58 1.95 -8.48
N SER A 196 2.53 1.33 -7.76
CA SER A 196 2.65 1.50 -6.31
C SER A 196 3.01 2.94 -5.92
N CYS A 197 2.91 3.29 -4.62
CA CYS A 197 3.37 4.60 -4.13
C CYS A 197 4.85 4.87 -4.45
N ALA A 198 5.68 3.82 -4.42
CA ALA A 198 7.10 3.90 -4.72
C ALA A 198 7.40 4.09 -6.22
N GLU A 199 6.45 3.74 -7.10
CA GLU A 199 6.58 3.85 -8.55
C GLU A 199 5.88 5.08 -9.12
N GLY A 200 4.65 5.36 -8.69
CA GLY A 200 3.82 6.44 -9.22
C GLY A 200 4.07 7.80 -8.57
N GLY A 201 4.81 7.81 -7.46
CA GLY A 201 5.01 8.97 -6.61
C GLY A 201 3.80 9.29 -5.73
N VAL A 202 4.05 9.88 -4.57
CA VAL A 202 2.99 10.29 -3.64
C VAL A 202 3.41 11.54 -2.88
N LEU A 203 2.50 12.51 -2.81
CA LEU A 203 2.68 13.68 -1.94
C LEU A 203 2.54 13.24 -0.49
N GLY A 204 3.62 13.23 0.29
CA GLY A 204 3.65 12.63 1.63
C GLY A 204 2.53 13.07 2.57
N VAL A 205 2.08 14.34 2.49
CA VAL A 205 0.98 14.87 3.29
C VAL A 205 -0.37 14.16 3.06
N LEU A 206 -0.58 13.54 1.90
CA LEU A 206 -1.80 12.74 1.64
C LEU A 206 -1.93 11.56 2.59
N CYS A 207 -0.80 10.99 3.02
CA CYS A 207 -0.78 9.94 4.01
C CYS A 207 -1.45 10.41 5.30
N ALA A 208 -1.14 11.63 5.75
CA ALA A 208 -1.75 12.22 6.94
C ALA A 208 -3.24 12.51 6.73
N SER A 209 -3.63 13.06 5.58
CA SER A 209 -5.04 13.34 5.27
C SER A 209 -5.89 12.07 5.29
N ILE A 210 -5.49 11.03 4.53
CA ILE A 210 -6.26 9.77 4.46
C ILE A 210 -6.13 8.96 5.75
N GLY A 211 -4.94 8.90 6.36
CA GLY A 211 -4.74 8.29 7.66
C GLY A 211 -5.62 8.91 8.75
N SER A 212 -5.80 10.24 8.75
CA SER A 212 -6.71 10.90 9.69
C SER A 212 -8.17 10.49 9.50
N ILE A 213 -8.60 10.28 8.24
CA ILE A 213 -9.93 9.74 7.95
C ILE A 213 -10.04 8.32 8.48
N GLN A 214 -9.04 7.46 8.23
CA GLN A 214 -9.03 6.09 8.75
C GLN A 214 -9.17 6.05 10.27
N VAL A 215 -8.38 6.85 10.99
CA VAL A 215 -8.47 6.90 12.47
C VAL A 215 -9.81 7.42 12.93
N ASN A 216 -10.35 8.46 12.28
CA ASN A 216 -11.67 8.97 12.62
C ASN A 216 -12.77 7.92 12.41
N GLU A 217 -12.70 7.13 11.33
CA GLU A 217 -13.62 6.01 11.11
C GLU A 217 -13.44 4.90 12.16
N ALA A 218 -12.21 4.56 12.51
CA ALA A 218 -11.91 3.60 13.56
C ALA A 218 -12.50 4.03 14.91
N ILE A 219 -12.28 5.28 15.33
CA ILE A 219 -12.83 5.83 16.58
C ILE A 219 -14.36 5.77 16.57
N LYS A 220 -15.01 6.14 15.45
CA LYS A 220 -16.47 6.06 15.33
C LYS A 220 -17.00 4.64 15.52
N LEU A 221 -16.35 3.65 14.90
CA LEU A 221 -16.74 2.25 15.02
C LEU A 221 -16.54 1.71 16.44
N LEU A 222 -15.37 1.98 17.05
CA LEU A 222 -15.04 1.53 18.40
C LEU A 222 -15.95 2.16 19.46
N ALA A 223 -16.18 3.47 19.38
CA ALA A 223 -17.02 4.17 20.33
C ALA A 223 -18.52 4.01 20.04
N GLY A 224 -18.92 3.58 18.83
CA GLY A 224 -20.32 3.45 18.41
C GLY A 224 -20.99 4.81 18.20
N ILE A 225 -20.28 5.75 17.57
CA ILE A 225 -20.72 7.15 17.44
C ILE A 225 -20.77 7.61 15.98
N GLY A 226 -21.60 8.62 15.72
CA GLY A 226 -21.74 9.22 14.40
C GLY A 226 -22.20 8.24 13.31
N GLU A 227 -21.80 8.51 12.08
CA GLU A 227 -22.08 7.64 10.94
C GLU A 227 -20.78 7.21 10.24
N PRO A 228 -20.34 5.95 10.37
CA PRO A 228 -19.15 5.43 9.69
C PRO A 228 -19.30 5.40 8.15
N LEU A 229 -18.21 5.42 7.40
CA LEU A 229 -18.18 5.39 5.92
C LEU A 229 -18.66 4.06 5.30
N VAL A 230 -19.30 3.17 6.08
CA VAL A 230 -19.92 1.96 5.53
C VAL A 230 -20.88 2.32 4.41
N GLY A 231 -20.68 1.69 3.23
CA GLY A 231 -21.46 1.95 2.01
C GLY A 231 -21.16 3.30 1.33
N ARG A 232 -20.03 3.94 1.66
CA ARG A 232 -19.64 5.25 1.12
C ARG A 232 -18.13 5.29 0.85
N LEU A 233 -17.76 5.58 -0.39
CA LEU A 233 -16.39 5.90 -0.77
C LEU A 233 -16.18 7.41 -0.63
N MET A 234 -15.27 7.83 0.22
CA MET A 234 -14.76 9.20 0.24
C MET A 234 -13.61 9.31 -0.75
N VAL A 235 -13.66 10.28 -1.65
CA VAL A 235 -12.60 10.63 -2.60
C VAL A 235 -12.12 12.04 -2.25
N TYR A 236 -10.81 12.18 -2.08
CA TYR A 236 -10.11 13.41 -1.79
C TYR A 236 -9.18 13.76 -2.96
N ASP A 237 -9.36 14.95 -3.52
CA ASP A 237 -8.48 15.54 -4.51
C ASP A 237 -7.69 16.67 -3.83
N ALA A 238 -6.37 16.50 -3.69
CA ALA A 238 -5.52 17.45 -3.00
C ALA A 238 -5.20 18.71 -3.82
N LEU A 239 -5.28 18.65 -5.15
CA LEU A 239 -5.01 19.81 -6.00
C LEU A 239 -6.20 20.77 -5.97
N GLU A 240 -7.41 20.23 -6.11
CA GLU A 240 -8.65 21.00 -6.05
C GLU A 240 -9.14 21.22 -4.61
N MET A 241 -8.50 20.59 -3.63
CA MET A 241 -8.92 20.58 -2.22
C MET A 241 -10.40 20.21 -2.05
N SER A 242 -10.83 19.16 -2.76
CA SER A 242 -12.23 18.73 -2.80
C SER A 242 -12.44 17.36 -2.17
N TYR A 243 -13.57 17.20 -1.47
CA TYR A 243 -14.02 15.92 -0.92
C TYR A 243 -15.35 15.52 -1.54
N ARG A 244 -15.42 14.33 -2.13
CA ARG A 244 -16.64 13.78 -2.75
C ARG A 244 -17.00 12.46 -2.09
N LYS A 245 -18.29 12.26 -1.82
CA LYS A 245 -18.82 11.01 -1.27
C LYS A 245 -19.62 10.29 -2.34
N ILE A 246 -19.20 9.08 -2.68
CA ILE A 246 -19.87 8.21 -3.64
C ILE A 246 -20.55 7.09 -2.86
N LYS A 247 -21.83 6.84 -3.13
CA LYS A 247 -22.56 5.73 -2.50
C LYS A 247 -22.14 4.42 -3.13
N VAL A 248 -21.70 3.47 -2.31
CA VAL A 248 -21.34 2.11 -2.70
C VAL A 248 -22.40 1.16 -2.17
N ARG A 249 -22.96 0.31 -3.03
CA ARG A 249 -23.97 -0.68 -2.64
C ARG A 249 -23.30 -2.04 -2.50
N LYS A 250 -23.77 -2.84 -1.54
CA LYS A 250 -23.44 -4.26 -1.51
C LYS A 250 -23.98 -4.91 -2.78
N ASP A 251 -23.12 -5.65 -3.47
CA ASP A 251 -23.51 -6.41 -4.65
C ASP A 251 -24.10 -7.77 -4.21
N PRO A 252 -25.38 -8.07 -4.52
CA PRO A 252 -25.99 -9.37 -4.22
C PRO A 252 -25.26 -10.55 -4.85
N ASN A 253 -24.55 -10.32 -5.96
CA ASN A 253 -23.79 -11.33 -6.69
C ASN A 253 -22.29 -11.32 -6.35
N CYS A 254 -21.88 -10.58 -5.32
CA CYS A 254 -20.48 -10.55 -4.93
C CYS A 254 -19.98 -11.96 -4.61
N VAL A 255 -18.87 -12.37 -5.24
CA VAL A 255 -18.27 -13.70 -5.10
C VAL A 255 -17.91 -14.07 -3.66
N LEU A 256 -17.74 -13.08 -2.77
CA LEU A 256 -17.33 -13.28 -1.39
C LEU A 256 -18.45 -13.04 -0.37
N CYS A 257 -19.22 -11.94 -0.50
CA CYS A 257 -20.22 -11.56 0.51
C CYS A 257 -21.66 -11.46 -0.02
N GLY A 258 -21.89 -11.91 -1.26
CA GLY A 258 -23.21 -11.97 -1.89
C GLY A 258 -24.10 -13.07 -1.30
N GLU A 259 -25.28 -13.27 -1.89
CA GLU A 259 -26.26 -14.27 -1.42
C GLU A 259 -25.80 -15.70 -1.65
N ASN A 260 -25.01 -15.93 -2.71
CA ASN A 260 -24.45 -17.23 -3.08
C ASN A 260 -22.92 -17.10 -3.30
N PRO A 261 -22.11 -16.97 -2.23
CA PRO A 261 -20.67 -16.76 -2.35
C PRO A 261 -19.98 -17.98 -2.96
N THR A 262 -19.11 -17.74 -3.94
CA THR A 262 -18.26 -18.76 -4.57
C THR A 262 -16.87 -18.82 -3.95
N VAL A 263 -16.37 -17.70 -3.41
CA VAL A 263 -15.17 -17.62 -2.59
C VAL A 263 -15.56 -17.84 -1.14
N THR A 264 -15.23 -19.02 -0.60
CA THR A 264 -15.58 -19.43 0.78
C THR A 264 -14.36 -19.57 1.69
N ASP A 265 -13.16 -19.42 1.13
CA ASP A 265 -11.87 -19.44 1.82
C ASP A 265 -10.92 -18.44 1.14
N LEU A 266 -9.78 -18.18 1.78
CA LEU A 266 -8.69 -17.41 1.22
C LEU A 266 -8.13 -18.11 -0.02
N LEU A 267 -7.83 -17.32 -1.04
CA LEU A 267 -7.17 -17.78 -2.26
C LEU A 267 -5.81 -18.43 -1.92
N GLU A 268 -5.38 -19.38 -2.76
CA GLU A 268 -4.07 -20.03 -2.61
C GLU A 268 -2.94 -19.03 -2.84
N ASP A 269 -3.07 -18.18 -3.87
CA ASP A 269 -2.10 -17.15 -4.20
C ASP A 269 -2.80 -15.85 -4.63
N TYR A 270 -2.61 -14.78 -3.86
CA TYR A 270 -3.16 -13.45 -4.15
C TYR A 270 -2.28 -12.64 -5.10
N GLU A 271 -0.98 -12.94 -5.18
CA GLU A 271 -0.06 -12.32 -6.13
C GLU A 271 -0.40 -12.80 -7.55
N ASP A 272 -0.60 -14.11 -7.73
CA ASP A 272 -1.06 -14.68 -9.01
C ASP A 272 -2.42 -14.11 -9.41
N PHE A 273 -3.36 -13.99 -8.47
CA PHE A 273 -4.68 -13.39 -8.72
C PHE A 273 -4.60 -11.93 -9.17
N CYS A 274 -3.67 -11.16 -8.61
CA CYS A 274 -3.44 -9.76 -8.99
C CYS A 274 -2.57 -9.61 -10.24
N GLY A 275 -2.20 -10.74 -10.87
CA GLY A 275 -1.34 -10.82 -12.02
C GLY A 275 0.09 -10.40 -11.67
N ALA A 276 0.74 -11.20 -10.82
CA ALA A 276 2.18 -11.37 -10.89
C ALA A 276 2.60 -11.43 -12.38
N VAL A 277 3.73 -10.80 -12.69
CA VAL A 277 4.37 -10.71 -14.02
C VAL A 277 3.83 -11.82 -14.93
N SER A 278 3.08 -11.45 -15.98
CA SER A 278 2.32 -12.44 -16.77
C SER A 278 3.20 -13.62 -17.18
N GLU A 279 2.64 -14.82 -17.36
CA GLU A 279 3.43 -15.98 -17.81
C GLU A 279 4.26 -15.63 -19.06
N GLU A 280 3.72 -14.82 -19.98
CA GLU A 280 4.46 -14.34 -21.15
C GLU A 280 5.62 -13.41 -20.78
N ALA A 281 5.48 -12.59 -19.74
CA ALA A 281 6.54 -11.73 -19.23
C ALA A 281 7.58 -12.53 -18.44
N GLN A 282 7.21 -13.59 -17.71
CA GLN A 282 8.17 -14.50 -17.08
C GLN A 282 8.98 -15.26 -18.15
N GLU A 283 8.32 -15.83 -19.16
CA GLU A 283 8.97 -16.49 -20.29
C GLU A 283 9.85 -15.53 -21.10
N ALA A 284 9.39 -14.29 -21.32
CA ALA A 284 10.16 -13.29 -22.05
C ALA A 284 11.46 -12.90 -21.35
N VAL A 285 11.54 -13.05 -20.02
CA VAL A 285 12.67 -12.63 -19.17
C VAL A 285 13.75 -13.70 -19.07
N VAL A 286 13.41 -15.00 -19.08
CA VAL A 286 14.36 -16.12 -18.82
C VAL A 286 15.67 -16.03 -19.63
N ASP A 287 15.59 -15.69 -20.92
CA ASP A 287 16.74 -15.61 -21.82
C ASP A 287 17.07 -14.19 -22.30
N ALA A 288 16.49 -13.14 -21.68
CA ALA A 288 16.64 -11.76 -22.13
C ALA A 288 16.86 -10.75 -21.00
N THR A 289 17.41 -11.22 -19.89
CA THR A 289 17.87 -10.37 -18.78
C THR A 289 19.38 -10.18 -18.85
N ILE A 290 19.83 -8.94 -18.71
CA ILE A 290 21.24 -8.60 -18.49
C ILE A 290 21.41 -7.88 -17.16
N THR A 291 22.59 -7.96 -16.57
CA THR A 291 22.96 -7.23 -15.35
C THR A 291 23.41 -5.81 -15.66
N ALA A 292 23.45 -4.95 -14.64
CA ALA A 292 24.01 -3.60 -14.78
C ALA A 292 25.51 -3.62 -15.16
N ALA A 293 26.26 -4.63 -14.70
CA ALA A 293 27.66 -4.84 -15.06
C ALA A 293 27.82 -5.19 -16.55
N GLU A 294 27.03 -6.13 -17.07
CA GLU A 294 27.04 -6.47 -18.50
C GLU A 294 26.66 -5.27 -19.37
N LEU A 295 25.67 -4.47 -18.96
CA LEU A 295 25.33 -3.23 -19.67
C LEU A 295 26.53 -2.28 -19.71
N LYS A 296 27.25 -2.09 -18.59
CA LYS A 296 28.42 -1.22 -18.55
C LYS A 296 29.54 -1.75 -19.45
N GLU A 297 29.79 -3.06 -19.43
CA GLU A 297 30.77 -3.70 -20.33
C GLU A 297 30.40 -3.49 -21.81
N TRP A 298 29.11 -3.61 -22.16
CA TRP A 298 28.62 -3.38 -23.51
C TRP A 298 28.81 -1.92 -23.94
N GLN A 299 28.55 -0.96 -23.04
CA GLN A 299 28.78 0.46 -23.30
C GLN A 299 30.27 0.76 -23.49
N ASP A 300 31.14 0.20 -22.64
CA ASP A 300 32.60 0.41 -22.72
C ASP A 300 33.22 -0.23 -23.95
N ALA A 301 32.68 -1.38 -24.38
CA ALA A 301 33.07 -2.05 -25.61
C ALA A 301 32.52 -1.38 -26.88
N GLY A 302 31.66 -0.35 -26.75
CA GLY A 302 31.01 0.32 -27.87
C GLY A 302 30.09 -0.60 -28.67
N LYS A 303 29.45 -1.58 -28.00
CA LYS A 303 28.48 -2.48 -28.63
C LYS A 303 27.30 -1.65 -29.16
N ASP A 304 26.81 -1.99 -30.36
CA ASP A 304 25.72 -1.24 -30.99
C ASP A 304 24.37 -1.59 -30.35
N ILE A 305 24.02 -0.82 -29.33
CA ILE A 305 22.78 -0.97 -28.56
C ILE A 305 21.96 0.32 -28.56
N PHE A 306 20.66 0.18 -28.36
CA PHE A 306 19.75 1.28 -28.10
C PHE A 306 19.17 1.15 -26.70
N LEU A 307 19.71 1.91 -25.76
CA LEU A 307 19.28 1.89 -24.36
C LEU A 307 18.02 2.74 -24.17
N VAL A 308 16.96 2.12 -23.69
CA VAL A 308 15.65 2.72 -23.51
C VAL A 308 15.28 2.76 -22.03
N ASP A 309 14.94 3.95 -21.56
CA ASP A 309 14.39 4.16 -20.24
C ASP A 309 12.86 4.17 -20.32
N VAL A 310 12.21 3.16 -19.72
CA VAL A 310 10.75 3.01 -19.77
C VAL A 310 10.01 3.69 -18.61
N ARG A 311 10.72 4.52 -17.83
CA ARG A 311 10.15 5.29 -16.73
C ARG A 311 9.39 6.52 -17.21
N GLU A 312 8.76 7.22 -16.26
CA GLU A 312 8.09 8.50 -16.53
C GLU A 312 9.11 9.66 -16.65
N PRO A 313 8.78 10.76 -17.34
CA PRO A 313 9.70 11.89 -17.54
C PRO A 313 10.31 12.46 -16.24
N ALA A 314 9.52 12.54 -15.17
CA ALA A 314 10.00 13.04 -13.88
C ALA A 314 11.08 12.12 -13.26
N GLU A 315 10.97 10.80 -13.44
CA GLU A 315 11.97 9.85 -12.95
C GLU A 315 13.28 9.92 -13.76
N TYR A 316 13.18 10.20 -15.06
CA TYR A 316 14.32 10.38 -15.96
C TYR A 316 15.09 11.68 -15.67
N GLU A 317 14.40 12.72 -15.21
CA GLU A 317 15.02 13.98 -14.76
C GLU A 317 15.81 13.82 -13.44
N ILE A 318 15.37 12.93 -12.54
CA ILE A 318 16.04 12.67 -11.25
C ILE A 318 17.40 12.00 -11.47
N VAL A 319 17.42 10.92 -12.26
CA VAL A 319 18.61 10.12 -12.54
C VAL A 319 18.42 9.41 -13.88
N ARG A 320 19.49 9.16 -14.62
CA ARG A 320 19.47 8.38 -15.86
C ARG A 320 20.76 7.60 -16.04
N ILE A 321 20.65 6.42 -16.66
CA ILE A 321 21.83 5.70 -17.13
C ILE A 321 22.39 6.47 -18.34
N PRO A 322 23.70 6.78 -18.41
CA PRO A 322 24.29 7.47 -19.55
C PRO A 322 23.95 6.78 -20.88
N GLY A 323 23.53 7.56 -21.87
CA GLY A 323 23.15 7.05 -23.20
C GLY A 323 21.72 6.51 -23.31
N ALA A 324 20.93 6.49 -22.23
CA ALA A 324 19.53 6.10 -22.28
C ALA A 324 18.66 7.13 -23.02
N THR A 325 17.69 6.65 -23.79
CA THR A 325 16.63 7.46 -24.40
C THR A 325 15.32 7.19 -23.69
N LEU A 326 14.63 8.24 -23.25
CA LEU A 326 13.34 8.12 -22.56
C LEU A 326 12.24 7.71 -23.55
N ILE A 327 11.62 6.56 -23.29
CA ILE A 327 10.41 6.08 -23.99
C ILE A 327 9.52 5.40 -22.94
N PRO A 328 8.56 6.13 -22.32
CA PRO A 328 7.72 5.60 -21.26
C PRO A 328 7.03 4.28 -21.64
N LYS A 329 6.89 3.37 -20.67
CA LYS A 329 6.23 2.06 -20.87
C LYS A 329 4.88 2.20 -21.57
N GLY A 330 4.09 3.21 -21.22
CA GLY A 330 2.78 3.46 -21.83
C GLY A 330 2.83 3.64 -23.35
N GLU A 331 3.86 4.29 -23.88
CA GLU A 331 4.05 4.48 -25.34
C GLU A 331 4.44 3.17 -26.04
N ILE A 332 5.13 2.26 -25.33
CA ILE A 332 5.48 0.94 -25.86
C ILE A 332 4.25 0.05 -25.91
N ILE A 333 3.46 0.01 -24.83
CA ILE A 333 2.25 -0.81 -24.74
C ILE A 333 1.18 -0.33 -25.74
N SER A 334 1.03 0.98 -25.95
CA SER A 334 0.08 1.52 -26.93
C SER A 334 0.51 1.31 -28.38
N GLY A 335 1.78 0.95 -28.61
CA GLY A 335 2.37 0.81 -29.94
C GLY A 335 2.90 2.11 -30.55
N GLU A 336 2.65 3.28 -29.94
CA GLU A 336 3.09 4.58 -30.44
C GLU A 336 4.62 4.70 -30.55
N ALA A 337 5.35 4.07 -29.62
CA ALA A 337 6.80 4.08 -29.60
C ALA A 337 7.43 3.13 -30.63
N LEU A 338 6.71 2.15 -31.17
CA LEU A 338 7.30 1.11 -32.03
C LEU A 338 7.94 1.69 -33.29
N ALA A 339 7.36 2.77 -33.83
CA ALA A 339 7.90 3.48 -34.99
C ALA A 339 9.17 4.31 -34.68
N LYS A 340 9.42 4.61 -33.40
CA LYS A 340 10.59 5.39 -32.94
C LYS A 340 11.80 4.49 -32.64
N LEU A 341 11.58 3.19 -32.52
CA LEU A 341 12.61 2.23 -32.13
C LEU A 341 13.44 1.80 -33.35
N PRO A 342 14.78 1.82 -33.25
CA PRO A 342 15.65 1.35 -34.32
C PRO A 342 15.46 -0.14 -34.57
N GLN A 343 15.57 -0.55 -35.84
CA GLN A 343 15.49 -1.96 -36.27
C GLN A 343 16.88 -2.58 -36.51
N ASP A 344 17.91 -1.74 -36.53
CA ASP A 344 19.30 -2.09 -36.82
C ASP A 344 20.16 -2.25 -35.55
N LYS A 345 19.59 -2.00 -34.37
CA LYS A 345 20.29 -2.02 -33.08
C LYS A 345 19.57 -2.92 -32.08
N GLN A 346 20.35 -3.57 -31.22
CA GLN A 346 19.77 -4.35 -30.13
C GLN A 346 19.16 -3.41 -29.08
N ILE A 347 17.88 -3.58 -28.78
CA ILE A 347 17.16 -2.76 -27.80
C ILE A 347 17.43 -3.28 -26.39
N VAL A 348 17.81 -2.37 -25.48
CA VAL A 348 18.02 -2.67 -24.07
C VAL A 348 17.08 -1.81 -23.24
N LEU A 349 16.15 -2.41 -22.52
CA LEU A 349 15.19 -1.70 -21.69
C LEU A 349 15.67 -1.62 -20.24
N HIS A 350 15.44 -0.50 -19.57
CA HIS A 350 15.53 -0.44 -18.12
C HIS A 350 14.43 0.42 -17.53
N CYS A 351 14.10 0.15 -16.27
CA CYS A 351 13.21 1.00 -15.49
C CYS A 351 13.86 1.32 -14.13
N LYS A 352 13.06 1.56 -13.09
CA LYS A 352 13.54 1.79 -11.72
C LYS A 352 14.21 0.53 -11.14
N SER A 353 13.47 -0.57 -11.06
CA SER A 353 13.83 -1.80 -10.35
C SER A 353 13.86 -3.07 -11.22
N GLY A 354 13.53 -2.97 -12.52
CA GLY A 354 13.47 -4.11 -13.46
C GLY A 354 12.08 -4.66 -13.75
N VAL A 355 11.06 -4.32 -12.95
CA VAL A 355 9.68 -4.83 -13.11
C VAL A 355 9.00 -4.26 -14.37
N ARG A 356 8.88 -2.93 -14.46
CA ARG A 356 8.28 -2.26 -15.64
C ARG A 356 9.00 -2.56 -16.95
N SER A 357 10.33 -2.78 -16.92
CA SER A 357 11.08 -3.10 -18.13
C SER A 357 10.87 -4.53 -18.59
N ALA A 358 10.58 -5.47 -17.68
CA ALA A 358 10.18 -6.83 -18.03
C ALA A 358 8.82 -6.85 -18.75
N GLU A 359 7.84 -6.09 -18.26
CA GLU A 359 6.54 -5.96 -18.96
C GLU A 359 6.69 -5.31 -20.35
N ALA A 360 7.45 -4.22 -20.43
CA ALA A 360 7.73 -3.55 -21.70
C ALA A 360 8.46 -4.47 -22.70
N LEU A 361 9.34 -5.35 -22.19
CA LEU A 361 10.06 -6.33 -22.98
C LEU A 361 9.12 -7.35 -23.62
N ALA A 362 8.13 -7.85 -22.87
CA ALA A 362 7.13 -8.78 -23.41
C ALA A 362 6.34 -8.15 -24.58
N ALA A 363 5.88 -6.90 -24.41
CA ALA A 363 5.19 -6.17 -25.47
C ALA A 363 6.08 -5.95 -26.72
N LEU A 364 7.36 -5.63 -26.53
CA LEU A 364 8.32 -5.44 -27.62
C LEU A 364 8.64 -6.73 -28.37
N LYS A 365 8.83 -7.84 -27.66
CA LYS A 365 9.02 -9.15 -28.28
C LYS A 365 7.81 -9.57 -29.09
N ALA A 366 6.59 -9.33 -28.58
CA ALA A 366 5.35 -9.57 -29.32
C ALA A 366 5.24 -8.70 -30.58
N ALA A 367 5.77 -7.48 -30.55
CA ALA A 367 5.83 -6.57 -31.70
C ALA A 367 6.94 -6.90 -32.72
N GLY A 368 7.76 -7.93 -32.46
CA GLY A 368 8.77 -8.43 -33.40
C GLY A 368 10.23 -8.13 -33.03
N PHE A 369 10.49 -7.41 -31.94
CA PHE A 369 11.84 -7.10 -31.44
C PHE A 369 12.38 -8.27 -30.62
N ARG A 370 12.72 -9.37 -31.29
CA ARG A 370 13.05 -10.66 -30.64
C ARG A 370 14.35 -10.65 -29.84
N ASP A 371 15.31 -9.82 -30.23
CA ASP A 371 16.64 -9.69 -29.61
C ASP A 371 16.68 -8.64 -28.49
N ALA A 372 15.55 -7.98 -28.20
CA ALA A 372 15.45 -7.05 -27.10
C ALA A 372 15.74 -7.73 -25.76
N VAL A 373 16.41 -7.01 -24.88
CA VAL A 373 16.74 -7.44 -23.51
C VAL A 373 16.38 -6.35 -22.50
N HIS A 374 16.35 -6.67 -21.21
CA HIS A 374 16.18 -5.67 -20.15
C HIS A 374 17.22 -5.81 -19.03
N VAL A 375 17.46 -4.71 -18.32
CA VAL A 375 18.42 -4.63 -17.20
C VAL A 375 17.77 -5.09 -15.90
N GLN A 376 18.31 -6.15 -15.30
CA GLN A 376 17.93 -6.64 -13.98
C GLN A 376 18.19 -5.57 -12.92
N GLY A 377 17.20 -5.33 -12.05
CA GLY A 377 17.32 -4.35 -10.98
C GLY A 377 17.29 -2.88 -11.46
N GLY A 378 17.14 -2.64 -12.77
CA GLY A 378 16.99 -1.30 -13.35
C GLY A 378 18.12 -0.33 -13.02
N VAL A 379 17.79 0.97 -12.96
CA VAL A 379 18.76 2.02 -12.58
C VAL A 379 19.21 1.92 -11.13
N LEU A 380 18.42 1.34 -10.21
CA LEU A 380 18.87 1.11 -8.84
C LEU A 380 20.06 0.16 -8.77
N SER A 381 20.05 -0.91 -9.58
CA SER A 381 21.21 -1.81 -9.69
C SER A 381 22.41 -1.13 -10.32
N TRP A 382 22.19 -0.24 -11.30
CA TRP A 382 23.26 0.58 -11.89
C TRP A 382 23.94 1.48 -10.86
N ILE A 383 23.16 2.22 -10.06
CA ILE A 383 23.68 3.09 -9.01
C ILE A 383 24.48 2.27 -8.00
N LYS A 384 23.94 1.14 -7.55
CA LYS A 384 24.60 0.29 -6.56
C LYS A 384 25.93 -0.30 -7.04
N GLN A 385 26.00 -0.73 -8.30
CA GLN A 385 27.12 -1.54 -8.80
C GLN A 385 28.13 -0.74 -9.64
N ILE A 386 27.68 0.31 -10.34
CA ILE A 386 28.47 0.99 -11.38
C ILE A 386 28.78 2.42 -10.99
N ASP A 387 27.78 3.20 -10.57
CA ASP A 387 27.97 4.61 -10.22
C ASP A 387 27.20 5.00 -8.94
N PRO A 388 27.79 4.72 -7.75
CA PRO A 388 27.18 5.07 -6.46
C PRO A 388 27.11 6.58 -6.20
N SER A 389 27.67 7.43 -7.07
CA SER A 389 27.59 8.88 -6.92
C SER A 389 26.24 9.45 -7.40
N LEU A 390 25.49 8.67 -8.19
CA LEU A 390 24.17 9.04 -8.67
C LEU A 390 23.12 8.95 -7.55
N PRO A 391 22.09 9.80 -7.59
CA PRO A 391 21.02 9.76 -6.60
C PRO A 391 20.16 8.50 -6.76
N ALA A 392 20.01 7.73 -5.68
CA ALA A 392 19.00 6.69 -5.55
C ALA A 392 17.70 7.29 -4.99
N TYR A 393 16.55 6.81 -5.46
CA TYR A 393 15.22 7.30 -5.09
C TYR A 393 14.18 6.17 -5.05
#